data_AF-A0A646KSN9-F1
#
_entry.id   AF-A0A646KSN9-F1
#
_cell.length_a   1.000
_cell.length_b   1.000
_cell.length_c   1.000
_cell.angle_alpha   90.00
_cell.angle_beta   90.00
_cell.angle_gamma   90.00
#
_symmetry.space_group_name_H-M   'P 1'
#
loop_
_entity.id
_entity.type
_entity.pdbx_description
1 polymer ?
#
loop_
_entity_poly.entity_id
_entity_poly.type
_entity_poly.pdbx_seq_one_letter_code
_entity_poly.pdbx_strand_id
1 'polypeptide(L)'
;MPAPITPARILNAAARHIERVGLYRGDHLWQPGKMGDTAPCNVLHAWEQGVRAVRPHRSVKGEAWTVFHHAITDSLAAMSDHVNGRRVSPMRWLELNLDQRAYRRTMLWCWGDEPGRTAEEAAAAFRSAATLDVSDRRHRRAGTPFR
;
A
#
# COMPACT_ATOMS: atom_id res chain seq x y z
N MET A 1 8.06 -23.58 0.29
CA MET A 1 6.97 -22.94 1.08
C MET A 1 6.61 -21.61 0.43
N PRO A 2 5.33 -21.23 0.33
CA PRO A 2 4.97 -19.90 -0.17
C PRO A 2 5.56 -18.84 0.75
N ALA A 3 6.08 -17.75 0.18
CA ALA A 3 6.62 -16.64 0.96
C ALA A 3 5.56 -16.09 1.94
N PRO A 4 5.95 -15.56 3.10
CA PRO A 4 5.02 -15.04 4.09
C PRO A 4 4.22 -13.84 3.53
N ILE A 5 2.99 -13.69 3.99
CA ILE A 5 2.13 -12.53 3.66
C ILE A 5 2.45 -11.44 4.67
N THR A 6 3.06 -10.35 4.21
CA THR A 6 3.51 -9.24 5.05
C THR A 6 3.17 -7.90 4.39
N PRO A 7 3.06 -6.80 5.17
CA PRO A 7 2.86 -5.46 4.61
C PRO A 7 3.98 -5.08 3.65
N ALA A 8 5.24 -5.33 4.05
CA ALA A 8 6.40 -5.10 3.21
C ALA A 8 6.32 -5.83 1.85
N ARG A 9 5.73 -7.03 1.79
CA ARG A 9 5.55 -7.74 0.52
C ARG A 9 4.51 -7.09 -0.38
N ILE A 10 3.41 -6.56 0.19
CA ILE A 10 2.41 -5.77 -0.54
C ILE A 10 3.07 -4.52 -1.12
N LEU A 11 3.79 -3.77 -0.28
CA LEU A 11 4.42 -2.50 -0.67
C LEU A 11 5.50 -2.71 -1.74
N ASN A 12 6.34 -3.74 -1.60
CA ASN A 12 7.32 -4.08 -2.63
C ASN A 12 6.67 -4.57 -3.94
N ALA A 13 5.53 -5.24 -3.88
CA ALA A 13 4.77 -5.62 -5.07
C ALA A 13 4.16 -4.39 -5.77
N ALA A 14 3.67 -3.42 -5.01
CA ALA A 14 3.18 -2.14 -5.53
C ALA A 14 4.30 -1.34 -6.22
N ALA A 15 5.48 -1.25 -5.61
CA ALA A 15 6.65 -0.61 -6.20
C ALA A 15 7.00 -1.22 -7.56
N ARG A 16 7.15 -2.55 -7.63
CA ARG A 16 7.45 -3.27 -8.88
C ARG A 16 6.37 -3.06 -9.95
N HIS A 17 5.11 -2.94 -9.52
CA HIS A 17 4.02 -2.68 -10.46
C HIS A 17 4.17 -1.29 -11.11
N ILE A 18 4.38 -0.24 -10.32
CA ILE A 18 4.61 1.13 -10.84
C ILE A 18 5.84 1.19 -11.73
N GLU A 19 6.95 0.54 -11.36
CA GLU A 19 8.16 0.54 -12.20
C GLU A 19 7.92 -0.10 -13.57
N ARG A 20 7.04 -1.11 -13.62
CA ARG A 20 6.69 -1.81 -14.86
C ARG A 20 5.77 -0.99 -15.76
N VAL A 21 4.75 -0.34 -15.19
CA VAL A 21 3.68 0.30 -15.98
C VAL A 21 3.77 1.83 -16.04
N GLY A 22 4.63 2.44 -15.22
CA GLY A 22 4.72 3.87 -15.02
C GLY A 22 3.58 4.44 -14.16
N LEU A 23 3.66 5.74 -13.85
CA LEU A 23 2.59 6.50 -13.21
C LEU A 23 1.87 7.32 -14.29
N TYR A 24 0.55 7.22 -14.37
CA TYR A 24 -0.29 7.92 -15.36
C TYR A 24 0.19 7.81 -16.82
N ARG A 25 0.88 6.72 -17.18
CA ARG A 25 1.26 6.48 -18.58
C ARG A 25 0.05 5.98 -19.37
N GLY A 26 -0.49 6.86 -20.21
CA GLY A 26 -1.57 6.59 -21.17
C GLY A 26 -2.37 7.85 -21.46
N ASP A 27 -2.55 8.18 -22.74
CA ASP A 27 -3.26 9.39 -23.21
C ASP A 27 -4.77 9.40 -22.88
N HIS A 28 -5.29 8.42 -22.14
CA HIS A 28 -6.72 8.14 -22.10
C HIS A 28 -7.24 7.87 -20.69
N LEU A 29 -8.16 8.76 -20.28
CA LEU A 29 -9.28 8.44 -19.39
C LEU A 29 -9.87 7.08 -19.79
N TRP A 30 -10.02 6.18 -18.82
CA TRP A 30 -10.75 4.90 -18.83
C TRP A 30 -11.11 4.30 -20.21
N GLN A 31 -10.41 3.22 -20.63
CA GLN A 31 -10.77 2.42 -21.83
C GLN A 31 -11.00 0.94 -21.48
N PRO A 32 -12.26 0.46 -21.48
CA PRO A 32 -12.63 -0.85 -20.90
C PRO A 32 -12.05 -2.09 -21.62
N GLY A 33 -11.39 -1.94 -22.78
CA GLY A 33 -10.76 -3.05 -23.51
C GLY A 33 -9.22 -3.03 -23.58
N LYS A 34 -8.56 -1.95 -23.14
CA LYS A 34 -7.09 -1.79 -23.19
C LYS A 34 -6.43 -1.72 -21.81
N MET A 35 -7.22 -1.63 -20.74
CA MET A 35 -6.78 -1.43 -19.36
C MET A 35 -6.07 -2.63 -18.68
N GLY A 36 -5.66 -3.67 -19.43
CA GLY A 36 -4.87 -4.76 -18.86
C GLY A 36 -3.50 -4.28 -18.36
N ASP A 37 -2.69 -3.76 -19.28
CA ASP A 37 -1.33 -3.28 -18.99
C ASP A 37 -1.13 -1.76 -19.23
N THR A 38 -2.15 -1.05 -19.73
CA THR A 38 -2.06 0.39 -20.07
C THR A 38 -3.08 1.27 -19.33
N ALA A 39 -3.76 0.75 -18.29
CA ALA A 39 -4.59 1.59 -17.45
C ALA A 39 -3.71 2.63 -16.74
N PRO A 40 -4.09 3.92 -16.68
CA PRO A 40 -3.32 4.91 -15.95
C PRO A 40 -3.16 4.44 -14.51
N CYS A 41 -1.93 4.09 -14.14
CA CYS A 41 -1.62 3.65 -12.79
C CYS A 41 -1.42 4.88 -11.92
N ASN A 42 -2.19 4.97 -10.84
CA ASN A 42 -1.94 5.91 -9.76
C ASN A 42 -1.42 5.15 -8.53
N VAL A 43 -0.93 5.88 -7.52
CA VAL A 43 -0.33 5.28 -6.33
C VAL A 43 -1.32 4.39 -5.56
N LEU A 44 -2.58 4.79 -5.45
CA LEU A 44 -3.61 3.96 -4.82
C LEU A 44 -3.83 2.64 -5.59
N HIS A 45 -3.93 2.72 -6.92
CA HIS A 45 -4.10 1.55 -7.79
C HIS A 45 -2.90 0.61 -7.69
N ALA A 46 -1.67 1.14 -7.67
CA ALA A 46 -0.47 0.34 -7.47
C ALA A 46 -0.49 -0.44 -6.14
N TRP A 47 -0.92 0.20 -5.06
CA TRP A 47 -1.11 -0.47 -3.77
C TRP A 47 -2.15 -1.60 -3.87
N GLU A 48 -3.28 -1.38 -4.54
CA GLU A 48 -4.30 -2.42 -4.77
C GLU A 48 -3.77 -3.60 -5.60
N GLN A 49 -2.92 -3.33 -6.58
CA GLN A 49 -2.23 -4.38 -7.35
C GLN A 49 -1.24 -5.16 -6.47
N GLY A 50 -0.54 -4.47 -5.56
CA GLY A 50 0.28 -5.11 -4.53
C GLY A 50 -0.53 -6.03 -3.62
N VAL A 51 -1.73 -5.60 -3.20
CA VAL A 51 -2.67 -6.43 -2.41
C VAL A 51 -3.10 -7.66 -3.19
N ARG A 52 -3.45 -7.50 -4.47
CA ARG A 52 -3.85 -8.62 -5.35
C ARG A 52 -2.72 -9.64 -5.53
N ALA A 53 -1.48 -9.17 -5.68
CA ALA A 53 -0.30 -10.02 -5.92
C ALA A 53 0.06 -10.96 -4.76
N VAL A 54 -0.39 -10.66 -3.53
CA VAL A 54 -0.12 -11.48 -2.35
C VAL A 54 -1.36 -12.18 -1.79
N ARG A 55 -2.51 -12.02 -2.47
CA ARG A 55 -3.79 -12.56 -2.02
C ARG A 55 -3.74 -14.09 -1.94
N PRO A 56 -4.15 -14.71 -0.82
CA PRO A 56 -4.30 -16.16 -0.76
C PRO A 56 -5.24 -16.69 -1.84
N HIS A 57 -4.97 -17.91 -2.32
CA HIS A 57 -5.91 -18.59 -3.21
C HIS A 57 -7.25 -18.82 -2.48
N ARG A 58 -8.36 -18.79 -3.21
CA ARG A 58 -9.72 -18.92 -2.63
C ARG A 58 -9.94 -20.24 -1.87
N SER A 59 -9.20 -21.28 -2.21
CA SER A 59 -9.25 -22.59 -1.54
C SER A 59 -8.54 -22.62 -0.19
N VAL A 60 -7.67 -21.64 0.10
CA VAL A 60 -7.01 -21.53 1.40
C VAL A 60 -8.06 -21.07 2.42
N LYS A 61 -8.10 -21.71 3.60
CA LYS A 61 -9.00 -21.36 4.70
C LYS A 61 -8.21 -20.92 5.94
N GLY A 62 -8.89 -20.25 6.87
CA GLY A 62 -8.37 -19.98 8.21
C GLY A 62 -7.33 -18.85 8.25
N GLU A 63 -6.28 -19.07 9.07
CA GLU A 63 -5.31 -18.06 9.51
C GLU A 63 -4.69 -17.24 8.38
N ALA A 64 -4.45 -17.82 7.20
CA ALA A 64 -3.85 -17.12 6.07
C ALA A 64 -4.69 -15.91 5.60
N TRP A 65 -6.02 -15.99 5.66
CA TRP A 65 -6.90 -14.86 5.34
C TRP A 65 -6.84 -13.79 6.41
N THR A 66 -6.80 -14.18 7.69
CA THR A 66 -6.63 -13.24 8.81
C THR A 66 -5.31 -12.48 8.70
N VAL A 67 -4.19 -13.19 8.45
CA VAL A 67 -2.87 -12.59 8.24
C VAL A 67 -2.88 -11.66 7.02
N PHE A 68 -3.56 -12.04 5.94
CA PHE A 68 -3.72 -11.20 4.76
C PHE A 68 -4.50 -9.91 5.06
N HIS A 69 -5.61 -9.99 5.80
CA HIS A 69 -6.37 -8.80 6.19
C HIS A 69 -5.58 -7.85 7.08
N HIS A 70 -4.81 -8.37 8.04
CA HIS A 70 -3.88 -7.55 8.82
C HIS A 70 -2.81 -6.91 7.95
N ALA A 71 -2.23 -7.66 7.01
CA ALA A 71 -1.21 -7.13 6.10
C ALA A 71 -1.76 -6.00 5.21
N ILE A 72 -3.02 -6.08 4.75
CA ILE A 72 -3.69 -4.99 4.01
C ILE A 72 -3.73 -3.72 4.88
N THR A 73 -4.27 -3.82 6.09
CA THR A 73 -4.42 -2.66 7.00
C THR A 73 -3.06 -2.04 7.32
N ASP A 74 -2.09 -2.87 7.68
CA ASP A 74 -0.76 -2.41 8.08
C ASP A 74 0.01 -1.80 6.91
N SER A 75 -0.11 -2.35 5.69
CA SER A 75 0.54 -1.76 4.51
C SER A 75 -0.06 -0.40 4.14
N LEU A 76 -1.39 -0.26 4.25
CA LEU A 76 -2.06 1.01 4.01
C LEU A 76 -1.63 2.04 5.06
N ALA A 77 -1.59 1.65 6.33
CA ALA A 77 -1.13 2.52 7.41
C ALA A 77 0.32 2.95 7.22
N ALA A 78 1.24 2.01 6.96
CA ALA A 78 2.65 2.30 6.75
C ALA A 78 2.88 3.26 5.57
N MET A 79 2.24 3.03 4.43
CA MET A 79 2.38 3.91 3.27
C MET A 79 1.77 5.30 3.52
N SER A 80 0.58 5.37 4.11
CA SER A 80 -0.07 6.67 4.37
C SER A 80 0.63 7.46 5.47
N ASP A 81 1.18 6.81 6.50
CA ASP A 81 2.04 7.47 7.50
C ASP A 81 3.35 7.96 6.87
N HIS A 82 3.94 7.19 5.96
CA HIS A 82 5.15 7.58 5.24
C HIS A 82 4.94 8.84 4.38
N VAL A 83 3.91 8.88 3.54
CA VAL A 83 3.63 10.06 2.69
C VAL A 83 3.15 11.27 3.49
N ASN A 84 2.56 11.05 4.67
CA ASN A 84 2.21 12.11 5.61
C ASN A 84 3.43 12.64 6.40
N GLY A 85 4.58 11.95 6.32
CA GLY A 85 5.80 12.23 7.09
C GLY A 85 5.70 11.91 8.58
N ARG A 86 4.54 11.48 9.07
CA ARG A 86 4.26 11.11 10.47
C ARG A 86 3.02 10.22 10.56
N ARG A 87 2.84 9.59 11.71
CA ARG A 87 1.62 8.83 11.99
C ARG A 87 0.37 9.69 11.80
N VAL A 88 -0.57 9.20 10.99
CA VAL A 88 -1.85 9.88 10.75
C VAL A 88 -2.69 9.80 12.03
N SER A 89 -3.09 10.97 12.55
CA SER A 89 -3.94 11.07 13.74
C SER A 89 -5.37 10.63 13.45
N PRO A 90 -6.02 9.89 14.37
CA PRO A 90 -7.44 9.55 14.24
C PRO A 90 -8.41 10.71 14.06
N MET A 91 -8.06 11.88 14.60
CA MET A 91 -8.88 13.08 14.44
C MET A 91 -9.10 13.44 12.97
N ARG A 92 -8.14 13.17 12.09
CA ARG A 92 -8.20 13.57 10.68
C ARG A 92 -9.35 12.94 9.90
N TRP A 93 -9.66 11.67 10.15
CA TRP A 93 -10.77 11.00 9.47
C TRP A 93 -12.09 11.20 10.20
N LEU A 94 -12.06 11.36 11.53
CA LEU A 94 -13.24 11.70 12.32
C LEU A 94 -13.82 13.06 11.93
N GLU A 95 -12.98 14.09 11.76
CA GLU A 95 -13.40 15.43 11.34
C GLU A 95 -14.07 15.44 9.96
N LEU A 96 -13.69 14.50 9.08
CA LEU A 96 -14.24 14.35 7.74
C LEU A 96 -15.40 13.36 7.66
N ASN A 97 -15.84 12.79 8.79
CA ASN A 97 -16.82 11.72 8.85
C ASN A 97 -16.49 10.54 7.91
N LEU A 98 -15.20 10.20 7.82
CA LEU A 98 -14.69 9.08 7.05
C LEU A 98 -14.21 7.97 7.98
N ASP A 99 -14.31 6.73 7.53
CA ASP A 99 -13.57 5.66 8.19
C ASP A 99 -12.06 5.80 7.89
N GLN A 100 -11.25 5.22 8.78
CA GLN A 100 -9.79 5.28 8.68
C GLN A 100 -9.26 4.77 7.33
N ARG A 101 -9.86 3.71 6.78
CA ARG A 101 -9.40 3.08 5.54
C ARG A 101 -9.73 3.97 4.34
N ALA A 102 -10.93 4.55 4.29
CA ALA A 102 -11.34 5.50 3.27
C ALA A 102 -10.39 6.70 3.25
N TYR A 103 -10.14 7.32 4.42
CA TYR A 103 -9.23 8.45 4.52
C TYR A 103 -7.81 8.13 4.02
N ARG A 104 -7.21 7.03 4.49
CA ARG A 104 -5.85 6.65 4.09
C ARG A 104 -5.75 6.30 2.60
N ARG A 105 -6.78 5.71 2.00
CA ARG A 105 -6.84 5.48 0.55
C ARG A 105 -6.88 6.79 -0.22
N THR A 106 -7.71 7.74 0.23
CA THR A 106 -7.78 9.09 -0.36
C THR A 106 -6.43 9.79 -0.28
N MET A 107 -5.71 9.69 0.85
CA MET A 107 -4.36 10.24 0.97
C MET A 107 -3.39 9.69 -0.09
N LEU A 108 -3.38 8.37 -0.31
CA LEU A 108 -2.52 7.78 -1.33
C LEU A 108 -2.88 8.25 -2.74
N TRP A 109 -4.17 8.39 -3.01
CA TRP A 109 -4.64 8.91 -4.29
C TRP A 109 -4.18 10.36 -4.48
N CYS A 110 -4.48 11.27 -3.53
CA CYS A 110 -4.10 12.68 -3.61
C CYS A 110 -2.57 12.88 -3.68
N TRP A 111 -1.80 12.13 -2.90
CA TRP A 111 -0.33 12.23 -2.93
C TRP A 111 0.26 11.78 -4.27
N GLY A 112 -0.33 10.74 -4.87
CA GLY A 112 0.06 10.27 -6.20
C GLY A 112 -0.31 11.25 -7.32
N ASP A 113 -1.36 12.05 -7.12
CA ASP A 113 -1.88 13.01 -8.09
C ASP A 113 -1.20 14.39 -8.04
N GLU A 114 -0.24 14.56 -7.13
CA GLU A 114 0.51 15.81 -6.99
C GLU A 114 1.27 16.13 -8.29
N PRO A 115 1.19 17.38 -8.82
CA PRO A 115 1.85 17.74 -10.07
C PRO A 115 3.35 17.44 -10.05
N GLY A 116 3.84 16.78 -11.10
CA GLY A 116 5.25 16.41 -11.22
C GLY A 116 5.64 15.13 -10.49
N ARG A 117 4.71 14.46 -9.79
CA ARG A 117 4.96 13.14 -9.18
C ARG A 117 5.42 12.13 -10.23
N THR A 118 6.55 11.50 -9.98
CA THR A 118 7.13 10.51 -10.91
C THR A 118 6.87 9.07 -10.47
N ALA A 119 7.02 8.13 -11.41
CA ALA A 119 6.93 6.70 -11.13
C ALA A 119 8.06 6.24 -10.19
N GLU A 120 9.25 6.78 -10.39
CA GLU A 120 10.45 6.50 -9.61
C GLU A 120 10.28 6.94 -8.15
N GLU A 121 9.76 8.16 -7.92
CA GLU A 121 9.44 8.66 -6.57
C GLU A 121 8.37 7.80 -5.89
N ALA A 122 7.30 7.46 -6.62
CA ALA A 122 6.23 6.61 -6.08
C ALA A 122 6.74 5.21 -5.70
N ALA A 123 7.56 4.59 -6.56
CA ALA A 123 8.18 3.30 -6.27
C ALA A 123 9.16 3.38 -5.08
N ALA A 124 9.96 4.45 -5.00
CA ALA A 124 10.87 4.70 -3.89
C ALA A 124 10.13 4.89 -2.56
N ALA A 125 9.00 5.60 -2.57
CA ALA A 125 8.16 5.77 -1.39
C ALA A 125 7.59 4.44 -0.90
N PHE A 126 7.11 3.57 -1.80
CA PHE A 126 6.66 2.22 -1.43
C PHE A 126 7.77 1.38 -0.79
N ARG A 127 8.98 1.40 -1.35
CA ARG A 127 10.14 0.66 -0.80
C ARG A 127 10.58 1.20 0.56
N SER A 128 10.55 2.53 0.72
CA SER A 128 10.88 3.19 1.99
C SER A 128 9.87 2.81 3.08
N ALA A 129 8.58 2.89 2.78
CA ALA A 129 7.52 2.45 3.70
C ALA A 129 7.64 0.96 4.07
N ALA A 130 8.02 0.10 3.12
CA ALA A 130 8.24 -1.33 3.36
C ALA A 130 9.36 -1.61 4.37
N THR A 131 10.39 -0.77 4.39
CA THR A 131 11.55 -0.91 5.29
C THR A 131 11.22 -0.44 6.71
N LEU A 132 10.42 0.62 6.84
CA LEU A 132 10.00 1.17 8.13
C LEU A 132 9.08 0.20 8.89
N ASP A 133 8.11 -0.43 8.23
CA ASP A 133 7.20 -1.41 8.89
C ASP A 133 7.97 -2.60 9.48
N VAL A 134 8.98 -3.11 8.76
CA VAL A 134 9.83 -4.21 9.24
C VAL A 134 10.61 -3.79 10.49
N SER A 135 11.07 -2.54 10.55
CA SER A 135 11.82 -2.00 11.68
C SER A 135 10.92 -1.79 12.89
N ASP A 136 9.75 -1.17 12.72
CA ASP A 136 8.78 -0.93 13.81
C ASP A 136 8.28 -2.24 14.44
N ARG A 137 8.05 -3.28 13.64
CA ARG A 137 7.66 -4.61 14.15
C ARG A 137 8.80 -5.31 14.90
N ARG A 138 10.06 -5.14 14.49
CA ARG A 138 11.21 -5.66 15.23
C ARG A 138 11.37 -4.94 16.57
N HIS A 139 11.21 -3.62 16.62
CA HIS A 139 11.25 -2.86 17.87
C HIS A 139 10.10 -3.22 18.82
N ARG A 140 8.88 -3.42 18.32
CA ARG A 140 7.76 -3.91 19.16
C ARG A 140 7.97 -5.31 19.73
N ARG A 141 8.71 -6.19 19.03
CA ARG A 141 9.06 -7.54 19.54
C ARG A 141 10.25 -7.54 20.49
N ALA A 142 11.14 -6.55 20.39
CA ALA A 142 12.30 -6.41 21.27
C ALA A 142 11.98 -5.64 22.58
N GLY A 143 10.78 -5.06 22.70
CA GLY A 143 10.33 -4.37 23.89
C GLY A 143 9.66 -5.30 24.90
N THR A 144 10.38 -5.57 25.99
CA THR A 144 9.97 -6.11 27.31
C THR A 144 9.98 -7.64 27.50
N PRO A 145 10.98 -8.21 28.19
CA PRO A 145 10.72 -9.25 29.18
C PRO A 145 10.17 -8.54 30.43
N PHE A 146 8.90 -8.80 30.77
CA PHE A 146 8.39 -8.42 32.10
C PHE A 146 9.12 -9.26 33.14
N ARG A 147 9.67 -8.57 34.15
CA ARG A 147 10.23 -9.13 35.37
C ARG A 147 9.21 -9.01 36.48
#